data_AF-A0A2V1B587-F1
#
_entry.id   AF-A0A2V1B587-F1
#
_cell.length_a   1.000
_cell.length_b   1.000
_cell.length_c   1.000
_cell.angle_alpha   90.00
_cell.angle_beta   90.00
_cell.angle_gamma   90.00
#
_symmetry.space_group_name_H-M   'P 1'
#
loop_
_entity.id
_entity.type
_entity.pdbx_description
1 polymer ?
#
loop_
_entity_poly.entity_id
_entity_poly.type
_entity_poly.pdbx_seq_one_letter_code
_entity_poly.pdbx_strand_id
1 'polypeptide(L)'
;ELLGYIRYVEDKGTLELTNFGAQLSRKSLDLGATSKRDKTHLAGTHGEGFKVAALVMARHGYQVRFEASSYYWSFRFGGPDDKHLYCNLTPISEKKLKKEMKANRAKTSQGFPRELRANNWEDVTVRIGRLYGPQWGERIERQQFLSWVKVAIDLDQPTRVFETVHGTLIQDEIFGNKVYLKGLLLETTSSAKRFKFGYDLMEGAVNRDRQRLSDPASTANMIWQYLLQRDSGKDYFYHGQDAVDQSLKKTPIQLPRCIWNPLRRFNLARTVQEERCHLLYNAPLSIETDTLYSAGVKRALMATLSVDTRTQNLEIVFKSGSSAELDLLLEDSQLQVNEKWLDFRASHKDAPCGLSRLALSEDLVIHTFSCDHVINEL
;
A
#
# COMPACT_ATOMS: atom_id res chain seq x y z
N GLU A 1 -11.54 -7.42 -24.94
CA GLU A 1 -11.29 -8.74 -25.54
C GLU A 1 -11.30 -9.80 -24.45
N LEU A 2 -11.77 -11.02 -24.72
CA LEU A 2 -11.84 -12.07 -23.69
C LEU A 2 -10.44 -12.66 -23.45
N LEU A 3 -9.95 -12.63 -22.21
CA LEU A 3 -8.61 -13.12 -21.86
C LEU A 3 -8.55 -14.64 -21.68
N GLY A 4 -9.67 -15.30 -21.46
CA GLY A 4 -9.72 -16.73 -21.17
C GLY A 4 -10.92 -17.09 -20.31
N TYR A 5 -10.85 -18.26 -19.66
CA TYR A 5 -11.91 -18.72 -18.77
C TYR A 5 -11.40 -19.68 -17.69
N ILE A 6 -12.18 -19.76 -16.61
CA ILE A 6 -12.07 -20.77 -15.57
C ILE A 6 -13.36 -21.59 -15.59
N ARG A 7 -13.24 -22.91 -15.67
CA ARG A 7 -14.40 -23.82 -15.68
C ARG A 7 -14.18 -24.94 -14.69
N TYR A 8 -15.07 -25.05 -13.71
CA TYR A 8 -15.18 -26.22 -12.85
C TYR A 8 -16.29 -27.13 -13.37
N VAL A 9 -15.95 -28.38 -13.64
CA VAL A 9 -16.83 -29.41 -14.17
C VAL A 9 -17.18 -30.33 -13.01
N GLU A 10 -18.28 -30.02 -12.32
CA GLU A 10 -18.62 -30.62 -11.03
C GLU A 10 -18.77 -32.13 -11.11
N ASP A 11 -19.51 -32.66 -12.10
CA ASP A 11 -19.74 -34.09 -12.36
C ASP A 11 -18.46 -34.91 -12.52
N LYS A 12 -17.38 -34.30 -13.01
CA LYS A 12 -16.07 -34.95 -13.14
C LYS A 12 -15.09 -34.55 -12.06
N GLY A 13 -15.35 -33.47 -11.31
CA GLY A 13 -14.37 -32.91 -10.39
C GLY A 13 -13.11 -32.44 -11.10
N THR A 14 -13.27 -31.77 -12.24
CA THR A 14 -12.15 -31.28 -13.06
C THR A 14 -12.18 -29.76 -13.11
N LEU A 15 -11.01 -29.15 -12.96
CA LEU A 15 -10.79 -27.72 -13.15
C LEU A 15 -10.06 -27.48 -14.48
N GLU A 16 -10.58 -26.56 -15.28
CA GLU A 16 -9.99 -26.08 -16.52
C GLU A 16 -9.70 -24.59 -16.40
N LEU A 17 -8.44 -24.20 -16.60
CA LEU A 17 -7.97 -22.81 -16.61
C LEU A 17 -7.37 -22.52 -17.97
N THR A 18 -7.99 -21.64 -18.74
CA THR A 18 -7.55 -21.32 -20.11
C THR A 18 -7.20 -19.84 -20.20
N ASN A 19 -6.03 -19.54 -20.76
CA ASN A 19 -5.61 -18.19 -21.15
C ASN A 19 -5.45 -18.14 -22.67
N PHE A 20 -6.18 -17.23 -23.31
CA PHE A 20 -6.19 -17.09 -24.76
C PHE A 20 -4.96 -16.34 -25.26
N GLY A 21 -4.41 -16.79 -26.39
CA GLY A 21 -3.20 -16.17 -26.99
C GLY A 21 -1.92 -16.34 -26.16
N ALA A 22 -1.96 -17.14 -25.09
CA ALA A 22 -0.80 -17.43 -24.27
C ALA A 22 0.12 -18.47 -24.92
N GLN A 23 1.40 -18.44 -24.57
CA GLN A 23 2.39 -19.39 -25.09
C GLN A 23 3.14 -20.09 -23.96
N LEU A 24 3.38 -21.40 -24.13
CA LEU A 24 4.20 -22.20 -23.24
C LEU A 24 5.20 -23.00 -24.08
N SER A 25 6.47 -22.61 -24.03
CA SER A 25 7.53 -23.26 -24.79
C SER A 25 8.25 -24.33 -23.95
N ARG A 26 8.93 -25.28 -24.60
CA ARG A 26 9.70 -26.33 -23.89
C ARG A 26 10.77 -25.77 -22.95
N LYS A 27 11.36 -24.62 -23.30
CA LYS A 27 12.31 -23.89 -22.45
C LYS A 27 11.71 -23.51 -21.09
N SER A 28 10.38 -23.41 -20.99
CA SER A 28 9.71 -23.15 -19.71
C SER A 28 9.87 -24.28 -18.70
N LEU A 29 10.30 -25.48 -19.10
CA LEU A 29 10.67 -26.57 -18.17
C LEU A 29 12.03 -26.34 -17.52
N ASP A 30 12.93 -25.57 -18.15
CA ASP A 30 14.26 -25.29 -17.62
C ASP A 30 14.16 -24.48 -16.32
N LEU A 31 15.01 -24.80 -15.35
CA LEU A 31 15.04 -24.10 -14.07
C LEU A 31 15.33 -22.60 -14.29
N GLY A 32 14.50 -21.74 -13.69
CA GLY A 32 14.63 -20.28 -13.75
C GLY A 32 14.09 -19.64 -15.04
N ALA A 33 13.57 -20.41 -16.00
CA ALA A 33 13.05 -19.86 -17.25
C ALA A 33 11.78 -19.03 -17.02
N THR A 34 11.86 -17.74 -17.31
CA THR A 34 10.77 -16.78 -17.09
C THR A 34 10.84 -15.63 -18.07
N SER A 35 9.71 -15.19 -18.60
CA SER A 35 9.57 -13.98 -19.42
C SER A 35 9.26 -12.73 -18.59
N LYS A 36 9.33 -12.85 -17.26
CA LYS A 36 8.82 -11.87 -16.29
C LYS A 36 9.90 -11.26 -15.37
N ARG A 37 11.19 -11.60 -15.57
CA ARG A 37 12.30 -11.30 -14.65
C ARG A 37 12.41 -9.83 -14.25
N ASP A 38 12.10 -8.92 -15.18
CA ASP A 38 12.23 -7.46 -14.98
C ASP A 38 10.89 -6.73 -15.12
N LYS A 39 9.78 -7.48 -15.09
CA LYS A 39 8.42 -6.92 -15.25
C LYS A 39 7.79 -6.73 -13.89
N THR A 40 8.10 -5.60 -13.26
CA THR A 40 7.64 -5.25 -11.89
C THR A 40 6.14 -5.21 -11.73
N HIS A 41 5.36 -4.99 -12.81
CA HIS A 41 3.89 -5.05 -12.79
C HIS A 41 3.33 -6.49 -12.73
N LEU A 42 4.13 -7.53 -13.01
CA LEU A 42 3.68 -8.92 -12.99
C LEU A 42 3.91 -9.55 -11.61
N ALA A 43 3.03 -10.48 -11.22
CA ALA A 43 3.15 -11.21 -9.96
C ALA A 43 4.10 -12.43 -10.01
N GLY A 44 4.65 -12.76 -11.20
CA GLY A 44 5.51 -13.93 -11.38
C GLY A 44 6.96 -13.52 -11.59
N THR A 45 7.88 -14.12 -10.84
CA THR A 45 9.30 -13.68 -10.83
C THR A 45 10.25 -14.81 -11.24
N HIS A 46 10.11 -15.99 -10.65
CA HIS A 46 11.18 -17.01 -10.65
C HIS A 46 11.12 -18.04 -11.79
N GLY A 47 10.00 -18.18 -12.50
CA GLY A 47 9.83 -19.21 -13.55
C GLY A 47 9.45 -20.61 -13.06
N GLU A 48 9.35 -20.81 -11.76
CA GLU A 48 9.09 -22.15 -11.17
C GLU A 48 7.62 -22.43 -10.86
N GLY A 49 6.78 -21.40 -10.81
CA GLY A 49 5.44 -21.49 -10.22
C GLY A 49 4.55 -22.59 -10.82
N PHE A 50 4.52 -22.73 -12.15
CA PHE A 50 3.66 -23.74 -12.77
C PHE A 50 4.19 -25.18 -12.57
N LYS A 51 5.51 -25.35 -12.46
CA LYS A 51 6.14 -26.66 -12.22
C LYS A 51 5.87 -27.11 -10.78
N VAL A 52 6.04 -26.19 -9.83
CA VAL A 52 5.72 -26.43 -8.41
C VAL A 52 4.22 -26.71 -8.26
N ALA A 53 3.36 -25.94 -8.94
CA ALA A 53 1.92 -26.22 -8.94
C ALA A 53 1.61 -27.62 -9.48
N ALA A 54 2.21 -28.02 -10.60
CA ALA A 54 2.03 -29.37 -11.15
C ALA A 54 2.51 -30.46 -10.18
N LEU A 55 3.66 -30.25 -9.54
CA LEU A 55 4.20 -31.15 -8.51
C LEU A 55 3.24 -31.31 -7.34
N VAL A 56 2.78 -30.19 -6.77
CA VAL A 56 1.88 -30.19 -5.60
C VAL A 56 0.56 -30.87 -5.95
N MET A 57 -0.04 -30.53 -7.08
CA MET A 57 -1.31 -31.12 -7.50
C MET A 57 -1.18 -32.63 -7.78
N ALA A 58 -0.11 -33.06 -8.44
CA ALA A 58 0.16 -34.47 -8.68
C ALA A 58 0.38 -35.24 -7.36
N ARG A 59 1.03 -34.63 -6.35
CA ARG A 59 1.22 -35.25 -5.02
C ARG A 59 -0.08 -35.46 -4.26
N HIS A 60 -1.08 -34.61 -4.51
CA HIS A 60 -2.43 -34.77 -3.96
C HIS A 60 -3.30 -35.76 -4.76
N GLY A 61 -2.71 -36.52 -5.69
CA GLY A 61 -3.42 -37.53 -6.48
C GLY A 61 -4.22 -36.98 -7.66
N TYR A 62 -4.14 -35.67 -7.94
CA TYR A 62 -4.80 -35.09 -9.11
C TYR A 62 -4.02 -35.36 -10.38
N GLN A 63 -4.73 -35.57 -11.49
CA GLN A 63 -4.10 -35.61 -12.80
C GLN A 63 -3.88 -34.18 -13.27
N VAL A 64 -2.67 -33.88 -13.75
CA VAL A 64 -2.29 -32.54 -14.19
C VAL A 64 -1.87 -32.60 -15.65
N ARG A 65 -2.58 -31.85 -16.48
CA ARG A 65 -2.29 -31.73 -17.91
C ARG A 65 -2.30 -30.29 -18.36
N PHE A 66 -1.24 -29.89 -19.04
CA PHE A 66 -1.22 -28.64 -19.79
C PHE A 66 -1.44 -28.94 -21.28
N GLU A 67 -2.11 -28.03 -21.93
CA GLU A 67 -2.50 -28.06 -23.34
C GLU A 67 -2.01 -26.77 -23.96
N ALA A 68 -0.90 -26.86 -24.70
CA ALA A 68 -0.25 -25.69 -25.27
C ALA A 68 0.68 -26.08 -26.42
N SER A 69 0.80 -25.15 -27.38
CA SER A 69 1.72 -25.24 -28.51
C SER A 69 1.55 -26.50 -29.35
N SER A 70 0.32 -27.01 -29.49
CA SER A 70 -0.01 -28.27 -30.18
C SER A 70 0.44 -29.55 -29.46
N TYR A 71 0.73 -29.49 -28.16
CA TYR A 71 1.11 -30.63 -27.33
C TYR A 71 0.20 -30.79 -26.10
N TYR A 72 0.09 -32.04 -25.65
CA TYR A 72 -0.33 -32.41 -24.31
C TYR A 72 0.91 -32.59 -23.43
N TRP A 73 0.94 -31.88 -22.31
CA TRP A 73 2.02 -31.90 -21.32
C TRP A 73 1.47 -32.56 -20.06
N SER A 74 1.69 -33.86 -19.92
CA SER A 74 1.13 -34.64 -18.81
C SER A 74 2.16 -34.78 -17.70
N PHE A 75 1.85 -34.23 -16.52
CA PHE A 75 2.69 -34.33 -15.33
C PHE A 75 2.23 -35.51 -14.49
N ARG A 76 3.15 -36.42 -14.17
CA ARG A 76 2.89 -37.61 -13.35
C ARG A 76 4.12 -38.07 -12.61
N PHE A 77 3.92 -38.69 -11.46
CA PHE A 77 4.96 -39.46 -10.82
C PHE A 77 5.25 -40.73 -11.62
N GLY A 78 6.50 -41.18 -11.58
CA GLY A 78 6.95 -42.39 -12.24
C GLY A 78 8.41 -42.67 -11.94
N GLY A 79 8.99 -43.56 -12.74
CA GLY A 79 10.36 -44.06 -12.52
C GLY A 79 10.38 -45.27 -11.57
N PRO A 80 11.58 -45.79 -11.25
CA PRO A 80 11.73 -47.01 -10.46
C PRO A 80 11.13 -46.93 -9.05
N ASP A 81 11.05 -45.73 -8.48
CA ASP A 81 10.60 -45.47 -7.11
C ASP A 81 9.28 -44.70 -7.02
N ASP A 82 8.69 -44.34 -8.17
CA ASP A 82 7.48 -43.51 -8.29
C ASP A 82 7.54 -42.17 -7.52
N LYS A 83 8.75 -41.64 -7.28
CA LYS A 83 8.97 -40.38 -6.51
C LYS A 83 9.38 -39.20 -7.36
N HIS A 84 9.64 -39.43 -8.65
CA HIS A 84 10.11 -38.41 -9.58
C HIS A 84 8.96 -37.90 -10.44
N LEU A 85 8.80 -36.58 -10.49
CA LEU A 85 7.80 -35.94 -11.36
C LEU A 85 8.34 -35.87 -12.79
N TYR A 86 7.64 -36.50 -13.73
CA TYR A 86 7.93 -36.42 -15.17
C TYR A 86 6.89 -35.58 -15.88
N CYS A 87 7.33 -34.84 -16.91
CA CYS A 87 6.46 -34.18 -17.89
C CYS A 87 6.56 -34.92 -19.23
N ASN A 88 5.52 -35.65 -19.62
CA ASN A 88 5.46 -36.29 -20.93
C ASN A 88 4.81 -35.36 -21.96
N LEU A 89 5.49 -35.14 -23.08
CA LEU A 89 5.02 -34.32 -24.20
C LEU A 89 4.49 -35.21 -25.32
N THR A 90 3.18 -35.16 -25.56
CA THR A 90 2.55 -35.89 -26.66
C THR A 90 1.97 -34.91 -27.68
N PRO A 91 2.38 -34.96 -28.96
CA PRO A 91 1.84 -34.07 -29.97
C PRO A 91 0.36 -34.37 -30.23
N ILE A 92 -0.42 -33.33 -30.54
CA ILE A 92 -1.77 -33.52 -31.07
C ILE A 92 -1.66 -34.08 -32.50
N SER A 93 -2.54 -35.02 -32.84
CA SER A 93 -2.66 -35.52 -34.21
C SER A 93 -2.81 -34.38 -35.21
N GLU A 94 -1.93 -34.30 -36.21
CA GLU A 94 -1.99 -33.28 -37.25
C GLU A 94 -3.35 -33.22 -37.95
N LYS A 95 -3.98 -34.38 -38.17
CA LYS A 95 -5.30 -34.46 -38.79
C LYS A 95 -6.35 -33.74 -37.95
N LYS A 96 -6.32 -33.95 -36.63
CA LYS A 96 -7.20 -33.26 -35.68
C LYS A 96 -6.92 -31.76 -35.67
N LEU A 97 -5.65 -31.39 -35.58
CA LEU A 97 -5.22 -29.99 -35.53
C LEU A 97 -5.65 -29.22 -36.79
N LYS A 98 -5.36 -29.73 -37.99
CA LYS A 98 -5.77 -29.13 -39.27
C LYS A 98 -7.29 -28.98 -39.37
N LYS A 99 -8.06 -29.97 -38.89
CA LYS A 99 -9.52 -29.92 -38.86
C LYS A 99 -10.03 -28.79 -37.95
N GLU A 100 -9.51 -28.70 -36.74
CA GLU A 100 -9.92 -27.68 -35.76
C GLU A 100 -9.53 -26.28 -36.21
N MET A 101 -8.31 -26.08 -36.73
CA MET A 101 -7.87 -24.80 -37.30
C MET A 101 -8.73 -24.36 -38.49
N LYS A 102 -9.08 -25.28 -39.40
CA LYS A 102 -9.96 -24.97 -40.54
C LYS A 102 -11.35 -24.54 -40.08
N ALA A 103 -11.92 -25.25 -39.10
CA ALA A 103 -13.22 -24.90 -38.54
C ALA A 103 -13.18 -23.53 -37.83
N ASN A 104 -12.13 -23.25 -37.07
CA ASN A 104 -11.95 -21.97 -36.39
C ASN A 104 -11.82 -20.82 -37.40
N ARG A 105 -10.96 -20.96 -38.42
CA ARG A 105 -10.80 -19.96 -39.49
C ARG A 105 -12.12 -19.67 -40.20
N ALA A 106 -12.88 -20.71 -40.54
CA ALA A 106 -14.18 -20.53 -41.19
C ALA A 106 -15.15 -19.70 -40.33
N LYS A 107 -15.21 -19.96 -39.02
CA LYS A 107 -16.02 -19.17 -38.08
C LYS A 107 -15.54 -17.73 -37.98
N THR A 108 -14.24 -17.50 -37.83
CA THR A 108 -13.66 -16.15 -37.75
C THR A 108 -13.91 -15.35 -39.02
N SER A 109 -13.77 -15.96 -40.21
CA SER A 109 -14.07 -15.32 -41.49
C SER A 109 -15.55 -14.98 -41.66
N GLN A 110 -16.45 -15.70 -40.97
CA GLN A 110 -17.88 -15.42 -40.92
C GLN A 110 -18.25 -14.41 -39.82
N GLY A 111 -17.27 -13.84 -39.11
CA GLY A 111 -17.50 -12.82 -38.07
C GLY A 111 -18.02 -13.36 -36.74
N PHE A 112 -17.99 -14.68 -36.51
CA PHE A 112 -18.40 -15.23 -35.23
C PHE A 112 -17.44 -14.83 -34.11
N PRO A 113 -17.95 -14.45 -32.92
CA PRO A 113 -17.12 -14.08 -31.80
C PRO A 113 -16.37 -15.28 -31.22
N ARG A 114 -15.32 -14.99 -30.42
CA ARG A 114 -14.55 -16.01 -29.71
C ARG A 114 -15.43 -16.78 -28.71
N GLU A 115 -15.51 -18.09 -28.87
CA GLU A 115 -16.21 -18.99 -27.95
C GLU A 115 -15.39 -19.25 -26.67
N LEU A 116 -16.05 -19.71 -25.59
CA LEU A 116 -15.40 -20.23 -24.38
C LEU A 116 -14.83 -21.64 -24.61
N ARG A 117 -13.97 -21.75 -25.62
CA ARG A 117 -13.34 -22.98 -26.05
C ARG A 117 -11.86 -22.72 -26.32
N ALA A 118 -11.01 -23.52 -25.70
CA ALA A 118 -9.58 -23.49 -25.91
C ALA A 118 -9.18 -24.03 -27.29
N ASN A 119 -8.21 -23.37 -27.90
CA ASN A 119 -7.51 -23.77 -29.11
C ASN A 119 -6.05 -24.08 -28.75
N ASN A 120 -5.70 -25.36 -28.70
CA ASN A 120 -4.38 -25.80 -28.20
C ASN A 120 -3.17 -25.23 -28.97
N TRP A 121 -3.36 -24.79 -30.22
CA TRP A 121 -2.28 -24.19 -31.02
C TRP A 121 -1.95 -22.74 -30.68
N GLU A 122 -2.85 -22.02 -30.01
CA GLU A 122 -2.71 -20.58 -29.73
C GLU A 122 -2.98 -20.22 -28.26
N ASP A 123 -3.58 -21.11 -27.49
CA ASP A 123 -3.89 -20.91 -26.07
C ASP A 123 -3.04 -21.81 -25.16
N VAL A 124 -3.02 -21.46 -23.88
CA VAL A 124 -2.56 -22.35 -22.81
C VAL A 124 -3.75 -22.74 -21.96
N THR A 125 -3.99 -24.05 -21.84
CA THR A 125 -5.01 -24.60 -20.95
C THR A 125 -4.39 -25.54 -19.92
N VAL A 126 -4.77 -25.38 -18.66
CA VAL A 126 -4.40 -26.26 -17.56
C VAL A 126 -5.64 -27.04 -17.13
N ARG A 127 -5.54 -28.36 -17.11
CA ARG A 127 -6.57 -29.28 -16.62
C ARG A 127 -6.05 -30.02 -15.39
N ILE A 128 -6.84 -29.97 -14.31
CA ILE A 128 -6.50 -30.59 -13.02
C ILE A 128 -7.70 -31.39 -12.51
N GLY A 129 -7.45 -32.55 -11.89
CA GLY A 129 -8.49 -33.39 -11.27
C GLY A 129 -8.60 -34.76 -11.94
N ARG A 130 -9.82 -35.29 -12.05
CA ARG A 130 -10.09 -36.62 -12.63
C ARG A 130 -10.37 -36.52 -14.13
N LEU A 131 -9.34 -36.70 -14.95
CA LEU A 131 -9.40 -36.57 -16.41
C LEU A 131 -9.75 -37.88 -17.14
N TYR A 132 -9.19 -39.02 -16.70
CA TYR A 132 -9.33 -40.33 -17.37
C TYR A 132 -10.19 -41.34 -16.59
N GLY A 133 -10.79 -40.93 -15.48
CA GLY A 133 -11.65 -41.76 -14.64
C GLY A 133 -11.08 -42.04 -13.25
N PRO A 134 -11.87 -42.69 -12.36
CA PRO A 134 -11.58 -42.78 -10.93
C PRO A 134 -10.28 -43.52 -10.59
N GLN A 135 -9.92 -44.50 -11.42
CA GLN A 135 -8.72 -45.32 -11.23
C GLN A 135 -7.40 -44.56 -11.44
N TRP A 136 -7.43 -43.38 -12.07
CA TRP A 136 -6.22 -42.66 -12.47
C TRP A 136 -6.03 -41.32 -11.77
N GLY A 137 -6.99 -40.86 -10.97
CA GLY A 137 -6.82 -39.64 -10.19
C GLY A 137 -8.06 -39.15 -9.46
N GLU A 138 -7.79 -38.26 -8.53
CA GLU A 138 -8.79 -37.72 -7.60
C GLU A 138 -9.69 -36.66 -8.24
N ARG A 139 -10.95 -36.62 -7.79
CA ARG A 139 -11.88 -35.54 -8.15
C ARG A 139 -11.60 -34.35 -7.25
N ILE A 140 -11.69 -33.15 -7.80
CA ILE A 140 -11.74 -31.91 -7.01
C ILE A 140 -13.17 -31.74 -6.50
N GLU A 141 -13.35 -31.77 -5.19
CA GLU A 141 -14.64 -31.50 -4.56
C GLU A 141 -15.05 -30.03 -4.69
N ARG A 142 -16.35 -29.75 -4.76
CA ARG A 142 -16.86 -28.38 -4.96
C ARG A 142 -16.38 -27.42 -3.88
N GLN A 143 -16.39 -27.84 -2.62
CA GLN A 143 -15.92 -27.03 -1.50
C GLN A 143 -14.41 -26.72 -1.63
N GLN A 144 -13.62 -27.69 -2.09
CA GLN A 144 -12.20 -27.51 -2.33
C GLN A 144 -11.96 -26.48 -3.46
N PHE A 145 -12.70 -26.58 -4.57
CA PHE A 145 -12.66 -25.58 -5.64
C PHE A 145 -13.02 -24.18 -5.14
N LEU A 146 -14.13 -24.03 -4.39
CA LEU A 146 -14.55 -22.76 -3.81
C LEU A 146 -13.52 -22.19 -2.82
N SER A 147 -12.74 -23.04 -2.15
CA SER A 147 -11.63 -22.56 -1.31
C SER A 147 -10.48 -21.98 -2.14
N TRP A 148 -10.18 -22.57 -3.32
CA TRP A 148 -9.13 -22.08 -4.21
C TRP A 148 -9.49 -20.76 -4.89
N VAL A 149 -10.77 -20.54 -5.16
CA VAL A 149 -11.29 -19.25 -5.69
C VAL A 149 -10.88 -18.08 -4.80
N LYS A 150 -10.89 -18.26 -3.46
CA LYS A 150 -10.55 -17.22 -2.47
C LYS A 150 -9.09 -16.77 -2.48
N VAL A 151 -8.22 -17.48 -3.21
CA VAL A 151 -6.78 -17.15 -3.33
C VAL A 151 -6.56 -15.96 -4.26
N ALA A 152 -7.44 -15.73 -5.24
CA ALA A 152 -7.36 -14.61 -6.16
C ALA A 152 -8.52 -13.65 -5.89
N ILE A 153 -8.20 -12.41 -5.54
CA ILE A 153 -9.21 -11.41 -5.16
C ILE A 153 -10.17 -11.11 -6.33
N ASP A 154 -9.69 -11.19 -7.57
CA ASP A 154 -10.51 -10.95 -8.76
C ASP A 154 -11.63 -11.99 -8.93
N LEU A 155 -11.48 -13.17 -8.32
CA LEU A 155 -12.47 -14.26 -8.34
C LEU A 155 -13.39 -14.25 -7.11
N ASP A 156 -12.99 -13.58 -6.03
CA ASP A 156 -13.74 -13.38 -4.78
C ASP A 156 -13.69 -11.90 -4.45
N GLN A 157 -14.43 -11.09 -5.22
CA GLN A 157 -14.27 -9.64 -5.22
C GLN A 157 -14.87 -9.01 -3.96
N PRO A 158 -14.10 -8.16 -3.25
CA PRO A 158 -14.64 -7.36 -2.17
C PRO A 158 -15.60 -6.28 -2.69
N THR A 159 -16.52 -5.88 -1.84
CA THR A 159 -17.51 -4.84 -2.09
C THR A 159 -17.08 -3.49 -1.55
N ARG A 160 -16.44 -3.46 -0.37
CA ARG A 160 -16.00 -2.22 0.27
C ARG A 160 -14.49 -2.08 0.19
N VAL A 161 -14.05 -1.38 -0.84
CA VAL A 161 -12.63 -1.13 -1.11
C VAL A 161 -12.29 0.35 -1.09
N PHE A 162 -11.03 0.63 -0.84
CA PHE A 162 -10.44 1.94 -0.97
C PHE A 162 -9.11 1.85 -1.70
N GLU A 163 -9.06 2.44 -2.90
CA GLU A 163 -7.89 2.41 -3.76
C GLU A 163 -6.90 3.52 -3.41
N THR A 164 -5.61 3.22 -3.49
CA THR A 164 -4.51 4.16 -3.27
C THR A 164 -3.43 3.93 -4.31
N VAL A 165 -2.48 4.86 -4.42
CA VAL A 165 -1.30 4.71 -5.27
C VAL A 165 -0.42 3.51 -4.90
N HIS A 166 -0.56 2.94 -3.71
CA HIS A 166 0.23 1.80 -3.23
C HIS A 166 -0.54 0.47 -3.23
N GLY A 167 -1.85 0.50 -3.50
CA GLY A 167 -2.73 -0.66 -3.40
C GLY A 167 -4.10 -0.35 -2.81
N THR A 168 -4.82 -1.40 -2.47
CA THR A 168 -6.23 -1.35 -2.09
C THR A 168 -6.41 -1.80 -0.64
N LEU A 169 -7.05 -0.98 0.17
CA LEU A 169 -7.52 -1.36 1.51
C LEU A 169 -8.92 -1.95 1.41
N ILE A 170 -9.12 -3.14 1.99
CA ILE A 170 -10.36 -3.91 1.90
C ILE A 170 -11.04 -3.92 3.26
N GLN A 171 -12.26 -3.37 3.34
CA GLN A 171 -12.99 -3.19 4.59
C GLN A 171 -13.92 -4.35 4.94
N ASP A 172 -14.21 -5.20 3.98
CA ASP A 172 -15.05 -6.37 4.17
C ASP A 172 -14.42 -7.31 5.19
N GLU A 173 -15.17 -7.63 6.25
CA GLU A 173 -14.66 -8.39 7.41
C GLU A 173 -14.10 -9.76 7.02
N ILE A 174 -14.66 -10.38 5.97
CA ILE A 174 -14.21 -11.67 5.44
C ILE A 174 -12.79 -11.62 4.85
N PHE A 175 -12.26 -10.44 4.53
CA PHE A 175 -10.89 -10.21 4.07
C PHE A 175 -9.98 -9.72 5.19
N GLY A 176 -10.50 -9.52 6.40
CA GLY A 176 -9.70 -9.16 7.57
C GLY A 176 -8.50 -10.09 7.74
N ASN A 177 -7.34 -9.50 8.03
CA ASN A 177 -6.07 -10.21 8.21
C ASN A 177 -5.51 -10.91 6.96
N LYS A 178 -6.11 -10.69 5.77
CA LYS A 178 -5.58 -11.20 4.51
C LYS A 178 -4.76 -10.11 3.82
N VAL A 179 -3.64 -10.52 3.24
CA VAL A 179 -2.81 -9.65 2.42
C VAL A 179 -2.61 -10.30 1.07
N TYR A 180 -2.93 -9.55 0.03
CA TYR A 180 -2.79 -9.88 -1.37
C TYR A 180 -1.65 -9.04 -1.95
N LEU A 181 -0.99 -9.58 -2.97
CA LEU A 181 -0.02 -8.86 -3.78
C LEU A 181 -0.40 -9.07 -5.24
N LYS A 182 -0.79 -7.98 -5.91
CA LYS A 182 -1.26 -7.99 -7.30
C LYS A 182 -2.41 -9.00 -7.46
N GLY A 183 -3.36 -8.92 -6.54
CA GLY A 183 -4.57 -9.74 -6.50
C GLY A 183 -4.39 -11.19 -6.02
N LEU A 184 -3.17 -11.62 -5.64
CA LEU A 184 -2.91 -12.98 -5.17
C LEU A 184 -2.64 -13.02 -3.67
N LEU A 185 -3.39 -13.85 -2.94
CA LEU A 185 -3.26 -14.03 -1.51
C LEU A 185 -1.86 -14.52 -1.14
N LEU A 186 -1.26 -13.87 -0.14
CA LEU A 186 0.01 -14.26 0.45
C LEU A 186 -0.23 -15.15 1.67
N GLU A 187 0.64 -16.13 1.86
CA GLU A 187 0.68 -16.88 3.12
C GLU A 187 1.12 -15.95 4.24
N THR A 188 0.21 -15.67 5.16
CA THR A 188 0.50 -14.84 6.32
C THR A 188 1.27 -15.70 7.32
N THR A 189 2.57 -15.46 7.48
CA THR A 189 3.29 -15.99 8.64
C THR A 189 2.68 -15.38 9.89
N SER A 190 2.41 -16.23 10.88
CA SER A 190 1.68 -15.95 12.12
C SER A 190 2.29 -14.79 12.90
N SER A 191 2.04 -13.56 12.49
CA SER A 191 2.31 -12.39 13.30
C SER A 191 1.34 -12.44 14.49
N ALA A 192 1.84 -12.23 15.70
CA ALA A 192 1.05 -12.29 16.94
C ALA A 192 -0.11 -11.26 16.99
N LYS A 193 -0.23 -10.38 15.98
CA LYS A 193 -1.28 -9.37 15.87
C LYS A 193 -1.95 -9.46 14.51
N ARG A 194 -3.25 -9.77 14.54
CA ARG A 194 -4.11 -9.82 13.35
C ARG A 194 -4.42 -8.42 12.83
N PHE A 195 -4.32 -8.22 11.53
CA PHE A 195 -4.80 -6.98 10.93
C PHE A 195 -6.32 -6.93 10.92
N LYS A 196 -6.88 -5.73 11.13
CA LYS A 196 -8.33 -5.51 11.11
C LYS A 196 -8.92 -5.59 9.70
N PHE A 197 -8.19 -5.10 8.70
CA PHE A 197 -8.62 -5.02 7.31
C PHE A 197 -7.88 -6.03 6.43
N GLY A 198 -8.37 -6.20 5.21
CA GLY A 198 -7.60 -6.83 4.13
C GLY A 198 -6.82 -5.79 3.35
N TYR A 199 -5.78 -6.23 2.63
CA TYR A 199 -4.93 -5.35 1.83
C TYR A 199 -4.55 -6.03 0.54
N ASP A 200 -4.62 -5.34 -0.60
CA ASP A 200 -4.04 -5.79 -1.86
C ASP A 200 -2.96 -4.80 -2.32
N LEU A 201 -1.71 -5.24 -2.29
CA LEU A 201 -0.56 -4.40 -2.62
C LEU A 201 -0.30 -4.41 -4.13
N MET A 202 -0.03 -3.24 -4.71
CA MET A 202 0.42 -3.14 -6.11
C MET A 202 1.90 -3.46 -6.25
N GLU A 203 2.68 -3.15 -5.21
CA GLU A 203 4.12 -3.32 -5.17
C GLU A 203 4.55 -4.25 -4.03
N GLY A 204 5.65 -4.96 -4.25
CA GLY A 204 6.19 -5.90 -3.28
C GLY A 204 7.01 -7.00 -3.94
N ALA A 205 8.00 -7.50 -3.20
CA ALA A 205 8.82 -8.63 -3.61
C ALA A 205 8.52 -9.81 -2.70
N VAL A 206 8.32 -10.98 -3.30
CA VAL A 206 8.14 -12.24 -2.59
C VAL A 206 9.27 -13.20 -2.91
N ASN A 207 9.62 -14.05 -1.95
CA ASN A 207 10.54 -15.17 -2.19
C ASN A 207 9.87 -16.26 -3.06
N ARG A 208 10.60 -17.34 -3.34
CA ARG A 208 10.10 -18.48 -4.15
C ARG A 208 8.79 -19.06 -3.61
N ASP A 209 8.62 -19.05 -2.29
CA ASP A 209 7.48 -19.63 -1.58
C ASP A 209 6.35 -18.63 -1.32
N ARG A 210 6.43 -17.39 -1.84
CA ARG A 210 5.42 -16.34 -1.66
C ARG A 210 5.16 -15.91 -0.20
N GLN A 211 6.14 -16.07 0.68
CA GLN A 211 6.00 -15.91 2.14
C GLN A 211 6.39 -14.53 2.71
N ARG A 212 7.09 -13.66 1.97
CA ARG A 212 7.56 -12.37 2.51
C ARG A 212 6.83 -11.17 1.93
N LEU A 213 6.14 -10.45 2.81
CA LEU A 213 5.74 -9.04 2.66
C LEU A 213 6.92 -8.17 3.07
N SER A 214 7.70 -7.68 2.11
CA SER A 214 8.90 -6.91 2.42
C SER A 214 8.64 -5.43 2.68
N ASP A 215 7.40 -4.94 2.72
CA ASP A 215 7.23 -3.52 3.04
C ASP A 215 6.05 -3.18 3.96
N PRO A 216 6.24 -3.31 5.29
CA PRO A 216 5.33 -2.74 6.27
C PRO A 216 5.16 -1.22 6.10
N ALA A 217 6.08 -0.50 5.43
CA ALA A 217 5.92 0.92 5.13
C ALA A 217 4.82 1.14 4.08
N SER A 218 4.77 0.37 3.00
CA SER A 218 3.68 0.38 2.01
C SER A 218 2.31 0.15 2.66
N THR A 219 2.21 -0.80 3.60
CA THR A 219 0.95 -1.04 4.33
C THR A 219 0.56 0.15 5.20
N ALA A 220 1.52 0.74 5.92
CA ALA A 220 1.28 1.93 6.72
C ALA A 220 0.88 3.14 5.86
N ASN A 221 1.52 3.32 4.71
CA ASN A 221 1.21 4.36 3.74
C ASN A 221 -0.22 4.26 3.21
N MET A 222 -0.69 3.07 2.84
CA MET A 222 -2.08 2.89 2.41
C MET A 222 -3.09 3.27 3.50
N ILE A 223 -2.83 2.86 4.75
CA ILE A 223 -3.69 3.24 5.87
C ILE A 223 -3.68 4.75 6.07
N TRP A 224 -2.51 5.40 5.97
CA TRP A 224 -2.41 6.85 6.08
C TRP A 224 -3.18 7.59 4.99
N GLN A 225 -3.02 7.19 3.73
CA GLN A 225 -3.76 7.78 2.61
C GLN A 225 -5.28 7.60 2.76
N TYR A 226 -5.73 6.47 3.30
CA TYR A 226 -7.13 6.26 3.63
C TYR A 226 -7.67 7.28 4.63
N LEU A 227 -6.91 7.52 5.70
CA LEU A 227 -7.28 8.49 6.72
C LEU A 227 -7.32 9.91 6.15
N LEU A 228 -6.36 10.29 5.30
CA LEU A 228 -6.32 11.61 4.67
C LEU A 228 -7.44 11.83 3.66
N GLN A 229 -7.79 10.84 2.83
CA GLN A 229 -8.87 11.01 1.85
C GLN A 229 -10.25 11.11 2.50
N ARG A 230 -10.45 10.43 3.63
CA ARG A 230 -11.67 10.57 4.44
C ARG A 230 -11.76 11.94 5.12
N ASP A 231 -10.61 12.60 5.28
CA ASP A 231 -10.45 13.92 5.87
C ASP A 231 -10.01 14.95 4.82
N SER A 232 -10.77 15.09 3.73
CA SER A 232 -10.41 16.03 2.66
C SER A 232 -10.34 17.49 3.12
N GLY A 233 -11.06 17.85 4.19
CA GLY A 233 -11.03 19.16 4.83
C GLY A 233 -9.79 19.39 5.71
N LYS A 234 -9.03 18.33 6.04
CA LYS A 234 -7.96 18.34 7.07
C LYS A 234 -8.48 18.78 8.44
N ASP A 235 -9.73 18.46 8.72
CA ASP A 235 -10.44 18.82 9.94
C ASP A 235 -10.05 17.91 11.11
N TYR A 236 -9.46 16.74 10.84
CA TYR A 236 -9.11 15.75 11.85
C TYR A 236 -7.62 15.74 12.20
N PHE A 237 -7.34 15.48 13.48
CA PHE A 237 -6.00 15.16 13.97
C PHE A 237 -5.98 13.73 14.52
N TYR A 238 -5.27 12.84 13.84
CA TYR A 238 -5.16 11.44 14.22
C TYR A 238 -4.08 11.25 15.28
N HIS A 239 -4.45 10.70 16.45
CA HIS A 239 -3.53 10.53 17.57
C HIS A 239 -3.56 9.13 18.17
N GLY A 240 -2.52 8.79 18.94
CA GLY A 240 -2.43 7.53 19.68
C GLY A 240 -3.19 7.55 21.01
N GLN A 241 -2.60 6.99 22.05
CA GLN A 241 -3.17 7.05 23.40
C GLN A 241 -2.73 8.28 24.21
N ASP A 242 -1.89 9.13 23.62
CA ASP A 242 -1.40 10.32 24.28
C ASP A 242 -2.53 11.34 24.48
N ALA A 243 -2.37 12.21 25.48
CA ALA A 243 -3.35 13.25 25.81
C ALA A 243 -3.60 14.15 24.59
N VAL A 244 -4.88 14.41 24.34
CA VAL A 244 -5.31 15.29 23.26
C VAL A 244 -5.27 16.72 23.74
N ASP A 245 -4.57 17.57 23.00
CA ASP A 245 -4.61 19.02 23.17
C ASP A 245 -5.54 19.63 22.12
N GLN A 246 -6.37 20.59 22.52
CA GLN A 246 -7.30 21.32 21.63
C GLN A 246 -6.61 22.42 20.83
N SER A 247 -5.34 22.73 21.14
CA SER A 247 -4.53 23.79 20.51
C SER A 247 -4.43 23.70 18.98
N LEU A 248 -4.50 22.49 18.40
CA LEU A 248 -4.36 22.29 16.96
C LEU A 248 -5.59 22.72 16.13
N LYS A 249 -6.69 23.17 16.76
CA LYS A 249 -7.95 23.57 16.10
C LYS A 249 -8.51 22.52 15.13
N LYS A 250 -8.16 21.25 15.36
CA LYS A 250 -8.63 20.08 14.63
C LYS A 250 -9.40 19.17 15.56
N THR A 251 -10.37 18.45 15.00
CA THR A 251 -11.14 17.45 15.73
C THR A 251 -10.27 16.20 15.96
N PRO A 252 -10.00 15.82 17.21
CA PRO A 252 -9.12 14.69 17.51
C PRO A 252 -9.79 13.35 17.21
N ILE A 253 -9.07 12.45 16.54
CA ILE A 253 -9.50 11.06 16.30
C ILE A 253 -8.46 10.09 16.87
N GLN A 254 -8.86 9.33 17.87
CA GLN A 254 -8.02 8.31 18.46
C GLN A 254 -7.88 7.09 17.54
N LEU A 255 -6.66 6.73 17.20
CA LEU A 255 -6.33 5.53 16.45
C LEU A 255 -5.99 4.37 17.39
N PRO A 256 -6.45 3.14 17.09
CA PRO A 256 -6.01 1.94 17.80
C PRO A 256 -4.48 1.76 17.71
N ARG A 257 -3.84 1.24 18.79
CA ARG A 257 -2.38 0.99 18.84
C ARG A 257 -1.84 0.20 17.64
N CYS A 258 -2.63 -0.71 17.09
CA CYS A 258 -2.24 -1.52 15.93
C CYS A 258 -2.14 -0.71 14.62
N ILE A 259 -2.79 0.44 14.53
CA ILE A 259 -2.67 1.38 13.41
C ILE A 259 -1.66 2.49 13.75
N TRP A 260 -1.73 3.03 14.97
CA TRP A 260 -0.82 4.08 15.43
C TRP A 260 0.65 3.68 15.34
N ASN A 261 1.03 2.52 15.86
CA ASN A 261 2.43 2.12 15.94
C ASN A 261 3.10 1.97 14.56
N PRO A 262 2.49 1.32 13.55
CA PRO A 262 3.02 1.34 12.19
C PRO A 262 3.16 2.74 11.61
N LEU A 263 2.14 3.61 11.73
CA LEU A 263 2.21 4.98 11.21
C LEU A 263 3.34 5.78 11.85
N ARG A 264 3.53 5.63 13.17
CA ARG A 264 4.66 6.21 13.91
C ARG A 264 6.01 5.69 13.44
N ARG A 265 6.15 4.36 13.30
CA ARG A 265 7.39 3.71 12.86
C ARG A 265 7.89 4.23 11.51
N PHE A 266 6.97 4.64 10.63
CA PHE A 266 7.28 5.16 9.30
C PHE A 266 7.11 6.68 9.18
N ASN A 267 7.03 7.41 10.30
CA ASN A 267 6.92 8.87 10.35
C ASN A 267 5.72 9.46 9.59
N LEU A 268 4.63 8.69 9.47
CA LEU A 268 3.41 9.12 8.78
C LEU A 268 2.46 9.87 9.71
N ALA A 269 2.44 9.50 10.99
CA ALA A 269 1.64 10.18 12.01
C ALA A 269 2.55 10.86 13.04
N ARG A 270 2.20 12.08 13.45
CA ARG A 270 2.94 12.89 14.43
C ARG A 270 2.21 12.95 15.75
N THR A 271 2.95 13.08 16.85
CA THR A 271 2.37 13.49 18.13
C THR A 271 1.91 14.95 18.06
N VAL A 272 1.15 15.41 19.05
CA VAL A 272 0.73 16.83 19.14
C VAL A 272 1.95 17.75 19.10
N GLN A 273 2.96 17.47 19.94
CA GLN A 273 4.15 18.30 20.02
C GLN A 273 4.94 18.32 18.71
N GLU A 274 5.11 17.16 18.07
CA GLU A 274 5.81 17.08 16.79
C GLU A 274 5.05 17.79 15.67
N GLU A 275 3.71 17.73 15.66
CA GLU A 275 2.91 18.48 14.70
C GLU A 275 3.05 19.98 14.93
N ARG A 276 3.07 20.46 16.18
CA ARG A 276 3.33 21.87 16.52
C ARG A 276 4.71 22.32 16.04
N CYS A 277 5.75 21.54 16.33
CA CYS A 277 7.10 21.81 15.81
C CYS A 277 7.11 21.82 14.28
N HIS A 278 6.46 20.84 13.64
CA HIS A 278 6.39 20.74 12.18
C HIS A 278 5.68 21.96 11.54
N LEU A 279 4.59 22.44 12.14
CA LEU A 279 3.86 23.61 11.68
C LEU A 279 4.69 24.89 11.79
N LEU A 280 5.38 25.12 12.91
CA LEU A 280 6.24 26.30 13.07
C LEU A 280 7.49 26.23 12.17
N TYR A 281 8.11 25.06 12.07
CA TYR A 281 9.29 24.84 11.24
C TYR A 281 9.02 25.17 9.75
N ASN A 282 7.90 24.66 9.23
CA ASN A 282 7.51 24.83 7.83
C ASN A 282 6.71 26.11 7.56
N ALA A 283 6.47 26.94 8.59
CA ALA A 283 5.82 28.23 8.41
C ALA A 283 6.70 29.17 7.54
N PRO A 284 6.08 30.05 6.74
CA PRO A 284 6.81 31.07 5.98
C PRO A 284 7.54 32.03 6.92
N LEU A 285 8.57 32.71 6.39
CA LEU A 285 9.22 33.81 7.10
C LEU A 285 8.25 34.97 7.26
N SER A 286 8.27 35.63 8.42
CA SER A 286 7.43 36.80 8.66
C SER A 286 7.89 38.00 7.84
N ILE A 287 6.91 38.73 7.31
CA ILE A 287 7.10 39.97 6.52
C ILE A 287 6.99 41.21 7.43
N GLU A 288 6.40 41.06 8.63
CA GLU A 288 6.16 42.15 9.58
C GLU A 288 7.40 42.49 10.45
N THR A 289 8.60 42.46 9.88
CA THR A 289 9.82 42.79 10.63
C THR A 289 10.10 44.29 10.75
N ASP A 290 9.36 45.13 10.03
CA ASP A 290 9.81 46.50 9.73
C ASP A 290 9.12 47.61 10.55
N THR A 291 8.30 47.25 11.54
CA THR A 291 7.76 48.25 12.48
C THR A 291 8.80 48.66 13.53
N LEU A 292 8.62 49.83 14.14
CA LEU A 292 9.47 50.26 15.25
C LEU A 292 9.34 49.34 16.48
N TYR A 293 8.17 48.70 16.66
CA TYR A 293 7.92 47.75 17.72
C TYR A 293 8.66 46.44 17.48
N SER A 294 8.47 45.82 16.30
CA SER A 294 9.14 44.58 15.90
C SER A 294 10.66 44.72 15.90
N ALA A 295 11.19 45.85 15.44
CA ALA A 295 12.62 46.16 15.50
C ALA A 295 13.13 46.25 16.95
N GLY A 296 12.32 46.80 17.86
CA GLY A 296 12.62 46.85 19.29
C GLY A 296 12.64 45.49 19.95
N VAL A 297 11.62 44.65 19.68
CA VAL A 297 11.55 43.25 20.16
C VAL A 297 12.76 42.46 19.67
N LYS A 298 13.04 42.51 18.36
CA LYS A 298 14.19 41.82 17.76
C LYS A 298 15.51 42.25 18.39
N ARG A 299 15.71 43.56 18.58
CA ARG A 299 16.93 44.10 19.19
C ARG A 299 17.08 43.66 20.65
N ALA A 300 16.00 43.71 21.43
CA ALA A 300 16.02 43.31 22.83
C ALA A 300 16.31 41.81 22.97
N LEU A 301 15.64 40.97 22.18
CA LEU A 301 15.86 39.53 22.17
C LEU A 301 17.31 39.17 21.76
N MET A 302 17.83 39.79 20.70
CA MET A 302 19.23 39.62 20.29
C MET A 302 20.20 40.02 21.39
N ALA A 303 19.96 41.17 22.04
CA ALA A 303 20.80 41.63 23.14
C ALA A 303 20.80 40.62 24.29
N THR A 304 19.63 40.13 24.71
CA THR A 304 19.50 39.14 25.78
C THR A 304 20.24 37.84 25.44
N LEU A 305 20.04 37.30 24.23
CA LEU A 305 20.70 36.06 23.80
C LEU A 305 22.21 36.23 23.61
N SER A 306 22.71 37.44 23.33
CA SER A 306 24.14 37.70 23.19
C SER A 306 24.91 37.69 24.52
N VAL A 307 24.21 37.75 25.67
CA VAL A 307 24.82 37.73 27.01
C VAL A 307 25.39 36.35 27.35
N ASP A 308 24.78 35.27 26.86
CA ASP A 308 25.22 33.89 27.12
C ASP A 308 25.97 33.32 25.90
N THR A 309 27.18 32.82 26.15
CA THR A 309 28.04 32.26 25.09
C THR A 309 27.44 31.06 24.38
N ARG A 310 26.44 30.39 24.98
CA ARG A 310 25.70 29.27 24.40
C ARG A 310 24.66 29.73 23.37
N THR A 311 24.14 30.95 23.50
CA THR A 311 23.07 31.49 22.65
C THR A 311 23.53 32.61 21.71
N GLN A 312 24.76 33.13 21.90
CA GLN A 312 25.31 34.24 21.11
C GLN A 312 25.37 34.01 19.59
N ASN A 313 25.40 32.75 19.15
CA ASN A 313 25.50 32.36 17.74
C ASN A 313 24.16 31.91 17.15
N LEU A 314 23.05 32.03 17.89
CA LEU A 314 21.74 31.66 17.38
C LEU A 314 21.27 32.67 16.34
N GLU A 315 20.83 32.15 15.19
CA GLU A 315 20.12 32.94 14.20
C GLU A 315 18.64 33.02 14.58
N ILE A 316 18.14 34.24 14.80
CA ILE A 316 16.73 34.45 15.15
C ILE A 316 15.91 34.61 13.87
N VAL A 317 14.93 33.74 13.70
CA VAL A 317 14.06 33.70 12.52
C VAL A 317 12.60 33.85 12.95
N PHE A 318 11.92 34.88 12.46
CA PHE A 318 10.49 35.08 12.74
C PHE A 318 9.63 34.37 11.69
N LYS A 319 8.60 33.66 12.16
CA LYS A 319 7.77 32.76 11.35
C LYS A 319 6.31 33.18 11.38
N SER A 320 5.69 33.25 10.21
CA SER A 320 4.34 33.76 10.00
C SER A 320 3.26 32.69 9.93
N GLY A 321 2.05 33.00 10.39
CA GLY A 321 0.87 32.18 10.15
C GLY A 321 0.89 30.82 10.83
N SER A 322 1.75 30.61 11.82
CA SER A 322 1.77 29.35 12.58
C SER A 322 0.53 29.29 13.46
N SER A 323 -0.40 28.39 13.11
CA SER A 323 -1.53 27.99 13.95
C SER A 323 -1.12 27.05 15.08
N ALA A 324 0.19 26.88 15.30
CA ALA A 324 0.77 25.85 16.16
C ALA A 324 0.65 26.14 17.67
N GLU A 325 0.17 27.33 18.06
CA GLU A 325 0.25 27.84 19.44
C GLU A 325 1.64 27.65 20.08
N LEU A 326 2.68 27.53 19.26
CA LEU A 326 4.06 27.32 19.69
C LEU A 326 4.79 28.64 19.48
N ASP A 327 5.44 29.09 20.54
CA ASP A 327 6.04 30.43 20.60
C ASP A 327 7.48 30.43 20.12
N LEU A 328 8.20 29.36 20.46
CA LEU A 328 9.61 29.16 20.17
C LEU A 328 9.88 27.73 19.71
N LEU A 329 10.78 27.60 18.73
CA LEU A 329 11.37 26.34 18.33
C LEU A 329 12.87 26.56 18.08
N LEU A 330 13.70 25.84 18.83
CA LEU A 330 15.15 25.78 18.57
C LEU A 330 15.43 24.55 17.70
N GLU A 331 15.85 24.77 16.46
CA GLU A 331 16.27 23.72 15.54
C GLU A 331 17.64 24.09 14.97
N ASP A 332 18.62 23.19 15.09
CA ASP A 332 20.02 23.45 14.78
C ASP A 332 20.56 24.72 15.49
N SER A 333 20.98 25.73 14.73
CA SER A 333 21.43 27.03 15.24
C SER A 333 20.37 28.13 15.02
N GLN A 334 19.14 27.77 14.70
CA GLN A 334 18.05 28.72 14.44
C GLN A 334 17.04 28.71 15.59
N LEU A 335 16.86 29.88 16.22
CA LEU A 335 15.75 30.14 17.12
C LEU A 335 14.59 30.70 16.31
N GLN A 336 13.61 29.85 16.04
CA GLN A 336 12.41 30.22 15.31
C GLN A 336 11.37 30.79 16.30
N VAL A 337 10.89 32.00 16.03
CA VAL A 337 9.98 32.75 16.90
C VAL A 337 8.68 33.01 16.16
N ASN A 338 7.55 32.77 16.81
CA ASN A 338 6.23 33.06 16.27
C ASN A 338 6.04 34.59 16.07
N GLU A 339 5.55 35.01 14.90
CA GLU A 339 5.36 36.43 14.61
C GLU A 339 4.37 37.16 15.51
N LYS A 340 3.51 36.44 16.28
CA LYS A 340 2.60 37.07 17.25
C LYS A 340 3.35 38.00 18.21
N TRP A 341 4.63 37.74 18.45
CA TRP A 341 5.49 38.54 19.32
C TRP A 341 5.98 39.84 18.69
N LEU A 342 5.85 39.98 17.37
CA LEU A 342 6.19 41.20 16.61
C LEU A 342 5.04 42.21 16.54
N ASP A 343 3.82 41.84 16.97
CA ASP A 343 2.69 42.75 17.07
C ASP A 343 2.40 43.11 18.53
N PHE A 344 2.15 44.39 18.79
CA PHE A 344 1.88 44.87 20.14
C PHE A 344 0.62 44.25 20.73
N ARG A 345 -0.49 44.20 19.98
CA ARG A 345 -1.76 43.70 20.53
C ARG A 345 -1.70 42.19 20.75
N ALA A 346 -1.08 41.44 19.83
CA ALA A 346 -0.96 40.00 19.90
C ALA A 346 -0.02 39.53 21.02
N SER A 347 1.16 40.15 21.16
CA SER A 347 2.13 39.83 22.23
C SER A 347 1.61 40.08 23.65
N HIS A 348 0.63 40.97 23.81
CA HIS A 348 0.05 41.32 25.11
C HIS A 348 -1.29 40.66 25.39
N LYS A 349 -1.80 39.83 24.48
CA LYS A 349 -3.12 39.20 24.60
C LYS A 349 -3.21 38.29 25.83
N ASP A 350 -2.16 37.49 26.05
CA ASP A 350 -2.12 36.49 27.13
C ASP A 350 -1.35 37.01 28.36
N ALA A 351 -0.52 38.05 28.20
CA ALA A 351 0.28 38.68 29.27
C ALA A 351 0.15 40.21 29.27
N PRO A 352 -0.99 40.78 29.70
CA PRO A 352 -1.22 42.23 29.63
C PRO A 352 -0.44 43.01 30.69
N CYS A 353 0.44 43.91 30.25
CA CYS A 353 1.16 44.87 31.08
C CYS A 353 0.42 46.21 31.26
N GLY A 354 0.90 47.08 32.14
CA GLY A 354 0.30 48.40 32.39
C GLY A 354 0.14 49.26 31.12
N LEU A 355 1.15 49.25 30.24
CA LEU A 355 1.12 49.97 28.97
C LEU A 355 0.03 49.41 28.03
N SER A 356 -0.11 48.09 27.93
CA SER A 356 -1.13 47.45 27.08
C SER A 356 -2.55 47.70 27.59
N ARG A 357 -2.77 47.73 28.91
CA ARG A 357 -4.08 48.03 29.48
C ARG A 357 -4.51 49.46 29.21
N LEU A 358 -3.58 50.41 29.35
CA LEU A 358 -3.82 51.81 29.01
C LEU A 358 -4.10 51.98 27.51
N ALA A 359 -3.29 51.34 26.66
CA ALA A 359 -3.48 51.38 25.23
C ALA A 359 -4.83 50.81 24.79
N LEU A 360 -5.31 49.75 25.45
CA LEU A 360 -6.64 49.18 25.19
C LEU A 360 -7.78 50.07 25.70
N SER A 361 -7.63 50.71 26.87
CA SER A 361 -8.68 51.57 27.44
C SER A 361 -8.85 52.89 26.69
N GLU A 362 -7.75 53.43 26.15
CA GLU A 362 -7.72 54.71 25.45
C GLU A 362 -7.63 54.57 23.92
N ASP A 363 -7.70 53.34 23.41
CA ASP A 363 -7.54 52.95 22.00
C ASP A 363 -6.29 53.58 21.33
N LEU A 364 -5.18 53.57 22.07
CA LEU A 364 -3.89 54.10 21.60
C LEU A 364 -3.19 53.08 20.69
N VAL A 365 -2.54 53.60 19.65
CA VAL A 365 -1.65 52.82 18.78
C VAL A 365 -0.23 52.95 19.32
N ILE A 366 0.32 51.84 19.80
CA ILE A 366 1.71 51.78 20.29
C ILE A 366 2.62 51.33 19.15
N HIS A 367 3.54 52.20 18.76
CA HIS A 367 4.48 51.93 17.67
C HIS A 367 5.86 51.47 18.16
N THR A 368 6.20 51.65 19.43
CA THR A 368 7.55 51.38 19.96
C THR A 368 7.54 50.30 21.03
N PHE A 369 8.59 49.50 21.05
CA PHE A 369 8.82 48.51 22.11
C PHE A 369 9.26 49.21 23.40
N SER A 370 8.48 49.10 24.48
CA SER A 370 8.73 49.82 25.74
C SER A 370 8.41 49.00 26.99
N CYS A 371 8.22 47.70 26.83
CA CYS A 371 7.83 46.78 27.89
C CYS A 371 8.66 45.49 27.78
N ASP A 372 9.68 45.40 28.62
CA ASP A 372 10.67 44.31 28.65
C ASP A 372 10.06 42.93 28.97
N HIS A 373 8.91 42.86 29.65
CA HIS A 373 8.25 41.58 29.97
C HIS A 373 8.03 40.66 28.76
N VAL A 374 7.81 41.20 27.55
CA VAL A 374 7.67 40.39 26.32
C VAL A 374 8.90 39.51 26.09
N ILE A 375 10.09 40.00 26.44
CA ILE A 375 11.35 39.25 26.31
C ILE A 375 11.57 38.29 27.47
N ASN A 376 10.91 38.52 28.62
CA ASN A 376 10.99 37.61 29.76
C ASN A 376 10.01 36.43 29.64
N GLU A 377 8.90 36.64 28.95
CA GLU A 377 7.88 35.61 28.66
C GLU A 377 8.28 34.71 27.47
N LEU A 378 9.08 35.25 26.54
CA LEU A 378 9.79 34.52 25.49
C LEU A 378 11.00 33.78 26.08
#